data_AF-A0A5E9PF14-F1
#
_entry.id   AF-A0A5E9PF14-F1
#
_cell.length_a   1.000
_cell.length_b   1.000
_cell.length_c   1.000
_cell.angle_alpha   90.00
_cell.angle_beta   90.00
_cell.angle_gamma   90.00
#
_symmetry.space_group_name_H-M   'P 1'
#
loop_
_entity.id
_entity.type
_entity.pdbx_description
1 polymer ?
#
loop_
_entity_poly.entity_id
_entity_poly.type
_entity_poly.pdbx_seq_one_letter_code
_entity_poly.pdbx_strand_id
1 'polypeptide(L)'
;MRSILLVLVLTKFIYKVLLLRKIHQELSMKIINLTKLLLISTFMSVSFNLYAAPIPSYKGIPKKDVNFAKFLKKNHNKIVQLDLLIQDPNDFDFITYGYRSVSPTFNIAPIGKVKYDAYIECDKINNPNAETTIDKCAPYVQWNTETGHLTGKFKVLSKGKNGMGSMLYYLVATK
;
A
#
# COMPACT_ATOMS: atom_id res chain seq x y z
N MET A 1 -61.56 -3.40 -62.13
CA MET A 1 -60.33 -4.22 -62.00
C MET A 1 -59.06 -3.42 -61.64
N ARG A 2 -58.85 -2.18 -62.12
CA ARG A 2 -57.62 -1.38 -61.82
C ARG A 2 -57.38 -1.05 -60.34
N SER A 3 -58.43 -0.87 -59.53
CA SER A 3 -58.32 -0.49 -58.11
C SER A 3 -57.78 -1.63 -57.21
N ILE A 4 -58.12 -2.88 -57.50
CA ILE A 4 -57.68 -4.06 -56.73
C ILE A 4 -56.17 -4.30 -56.92
N LEU A 5 -55.68 -4.11 -58.14
CA LEU A 5 -54.26 -4.24 -58.45
C LEU A 5 -53.43 -3.18 -57.70
N LEU A 6 -53.94 -1.95 -57.61
CA LEU A 6 -53.28 -0.86 -56.90
C LEU A 6 -53.17 -1.15 -55.38
N VAL A 7 -54.25 -1.67 -54.78
CA VAL A 7 -54.30 -2.05 -53.36
C VAL A 7 -53.31 -3.20 -53.06
N LEU A 8 -53.21 -4.20 -53.93
CA LEU A 8 -52.25 -5.29 -53.80
C LEU A 8 -50.79 -4.82 -53.91
N VAL A 9 -50.51 -3.83 -54.76
CA VAL A 9 -49.18 -3.24 -54.90
C VAL A 9 -48.79 -2.43 -53.65
N LEU A 10 -49.72 -1.59 -53.16
CA LEU A 10 -49.53 -0.78 -51.96
C LEU A 10 -49.33 -1.63 -50.70
N THR A 11 -50.13 -2.68 -50.52
CA THR A 11 -50.00 -3.60 -49.37
C THR A 11 -48.66 -4.36 -49.39
N LYS A 12 -48.21 -4.84 -50.57
CA LYS A 12 -46.86 -5.43 -50.71
C LYS A 12 -45.75 -4.44 -50.42
N PHE A 13 -45.90 -3.19 -50.84
CA PHE A 13 -44.91 -2.14 -50.57
C PHE A 13 -44.82 -1.82 -49.08
N ILE A 14 -45.96 -1.61 -48.41
CA ILE A 14 -46.04 -1.37 -46.96
C ILE A 14 -45.43 -2.54 -46.17
N TYR A 15 -45.73 -3.78 -46.58
CA TYR A 15 -45.16 -4.97 -45.94
C TYR A 15 -43.62 -5.00 -46.04
N LYS A 16 -43.06 -4.69 -47.22
CA LYS A 16 -41.60 -4.62 -47.39
C LYS A 16 -40.96 -3.53 -46.53
N VAL A 17 -41.60 -2.36 -46.42
CA VAL A 17 -41.12 -1.26 -45.57
C VAL A 17 -41.11 -1.64 -44.09
N LEU A 18 -42.19 -2.29 -43.62
CA LEU A 18 -42.27 -2.78 -42.23
C LEU A 18 -41.22 -3.86 -41.94
N LEU A 19 -40.98 -4.76 -42.89
CA LEU A 19 -39.95 -5.80 -42.76
C LEU A 19 -38.54 -5.18 -42.67
N LEU A 20 -38.22 -4.19 -43.52
CA LEU A 20 -36.95 -3.46 -43.46
C LEU A 20 -36.75 -2.75 -42.11
N ARG A 21 -37.82 -2.13 -41.58
CA ARG A 21 -37.77 -1.42 -40.29
C ARG A 21 -37.47 -2.39 -39.14
N LYS A 22 -38.08 -3.58 -39.16
CA LYS A 22 -37.83 -4.64 -38.16
C LYS A 22 -36.40 -5.16 -38.24
N ILE A 23 -35.88 -5.43 -39.45
CA ILE A 23 -34.49 -5.86 -39.66
C ILE A 23 -33.51 -4.81 -39.14
N HIS A 24 -33.76 -3.53 -39.41
CA HIS A 24 -32.90 -2.44 -38.94
C HIS A 24 -32.89 -2.33 -37.41
N GLN A 25 -34.05 -2.49 -36.76
CA GLN A 25 -34.15 -2.50 -35.30
C GLN A 25 -33.41 -3.68 -34.66
N GLU A 26 -33.54 -4.90 -35.22
CA GLU A 26 -32.80 -6.07 -34.73
C GLU A 26 -31.29 -5.91 -34.91
N LEU A 27 -30.85 -5.32 -36.03
CA LEU A 27 -29.43 -5.04 -36.28
C LEU A 27 -28.88 -4.03 -35.26
N SER A 28 -29.63 -2.95 -35.00
CA SER A 28 -29.26 -1.91 -34.03
C SER A 28 -29.14 -2.47 -32.62
N MET A 29 -30.11 -3.29 -32.18
CA MET A 29 -30.07 -3.96 -30.88
C MET A 29 -28.87 -4.90 -30.72
N LYS A 30 -28.52 -5.65 -31.77
CA LYS A 30 -27.33 -6.52 -31.76
C LYS A 30 -26.04 -5.73 -31.64
N ILE A 31 -25.91 -4.61 -32.37
CA ILE A 31 -24.73 -3.73 -32.31
C ILE A 31 -24.57 -3.11 -30.92
N ILE A 32 -25.67 -2.66 -30.30
CA ILE A 32 -25.68 -2.11 -28.94
C ILE A 32 -25.22 -3.15 -27.91
N ASN A 33 -25.70 -4.40 -28.02
CA ASN A 33 -25.29 -5.47 -27.12
C ASN A 33 -23.82 -5.85 -27.31
N LEU A 34 -23.33 -5.86 -28.55
CA LEU A 34 -21.92 -6.15 -28.86
C LEU A 34 -21.00 -5.07 -28.29
N THR A 35 -21.36 -3.79 -28.44
CA THR A 35 -20.60 -2.66 -27.88
C THR A 35 -20.59 -2.66 -26.36
N LYS A 36 -21.72 -3.00 -25.71
CA LYS A 36 -21.76 -3.19 -24.24
C LYS A 36 -20.81 -4.30 -23.79
N LEU A 37 -20.79 -5.44 -24.48
CA LEU A 37 -19.91 -6.57 -24.15
C LEU A 37 -18.42 -6.18 -24.27
N LEU A 38 -18.09 -5.43 -25.33
CA LEU A 38 -16.72 -4.95 -25.60
C LEU A 38 -16.25 -3.91 -24.57
N LEU A 39 -17.14 -3.03 -24.13
CA LEU A 39 -16.87 -2.07 -23.04
C LEU A 39 -16.61 -2.80 -21.73
N ILE A 40 -17.44 -3.76 -21.35
CA ILE A 40 -17.26 -4.53 -20.11
C ILE A 40 -15.93 -5.29 -20.12
N SER A 41 -15.56 -5.92 -21.25
CA SER A 41 -14.30 -6.65 -21.35
C SER A 41 -13.07 -5.75 -21.30
N THR A 42 -13.14 -4.53 -21.87
CA THR A 42 -12.08 -3.52 -21.75
C THR A 42 -11.98 -2.95 -20.34
N PHE A 43 -13.09 -2.71 -19.64
CA PHE A 43 -13.04 -2.29 -18.23
C PHE A 43 -12.42 -3.36 -17.34
N MET A 44 -12.75 -4.64 -17.57
CA MET A 44 -12.17 -5.75 -16.81
C MET A 44 -10.68 -5.92 -17.10
N SER A 45 -10.21 -5.78 -18.34
CA SER A 45 -8.79 -5.92 -18.67
C SER A 45 -7.93 -4.78 -18.12
N VAL A 46 -8.48 -3.57 -17.99
CA VAL A 46 -7.77 -2.42 -17.39
C VAL A 46 -7.71 -2.52 -15.85
N SER A 47 -8.70 -3.16 -15.21
CA SER A 47 -8.71 -3.32 -13.74
C SER A 47 -7.62 -4.26 -13.18
N PHE A 48 -6.96 -5.07 -14.00
CA PHE A 48 -5.86 -5.95 -13.56
C PHE A 48 -4.51 -5.25 -13.36
N ASN A 49 -4.38 -3.95 -13.71
CA ASN A 49 -3.13 -3.20 -13.56
C ASN A 49 -3.08 -2.29 -12.31
N LEU A 50 -4.08 -2.36 -11.42
CA LEU A 50 -4.08 -1.66 -10.13
C LEU A 50 -3.59 -2.55 -8.97
N TYR A 51 -2.59 -3.39 -9.23
CA TYR A 51 -1.89 -4.07 -8.14
C TYR A 51 -0.97 -3.05 -7.46
N ALA A 52 -1.42 -2.50 -6.33
CA ALA A 52 -0.55 -1.72 -5.47
C ALA A 52 0.69 -2.57 -5.14
N ALA A 53 1.89 -2.08 -5.49
CA ALA A 53 3.12 -2.79 -5.19
C ALA A 53 3.14 -3.10 -3.68
N PRO A 54 3.45 -4.34 -3.27
CA PRO A 54 3.40 -4.72 -1.87
C PRO A 54 4.35 -3.83 -1.06
N ILE A 55 3.89 -3.41 0.12
CA ILE A 55 4.70 -2.61 1.04
C ILE A 55 5.97 -3.40 1.36
N PRO A 56 7.17 -2.85 1.14
CA PRO A 56 8.41 -3.54 1.48
C PRO A 56 8.41 -3.94 2.95
N SER A 57 8.66 -5.20 3.23
CA SER A 57 8.65 -5.74 4.59
C SER A 57 10.02 -6.28 4.99
N TYR A 58 10.32 -6.18 6.28
CA TYR A 58 11.50 -6.82 6.86
C TYR A 58 11.14 -7.51 8.18
N LYS A 59 11.63 -8.73 8.33
CA LYS A 59 11.54 -9.52 9.56
C LYS A 59 12.92 -9.98 9.99
N GLY A 60 13.30 -9.75 11.24
CA GLY A 60 14.61 -10.19 11.73
C GLY A 60 15.08 -9.50 13.00
N ILE A 61 16.38 -9.65 13.30
CA ILE A 61 17.02 -9.15 14.51
C ILE A 61 17.97 -8.00 14.11
N PRO A 62 17.58 -6.72 14.29
CA PRO A 62 18.33 -5.57 13.80
C PRO A 62 19.82 -5.54 14.19
N LYS A 63 20.13 -5.91 15.44
CA LYS A 63 21.49 -5.87 15.99
C LYS A 63 22.40 -6.97 15.46
N LYS A 64 21.83 -8.06 14.93
CA LYS A 64 22.58 -9.21 14.42
C LYS A 64 22.56 -9.33 12.89
N ASP A 65 21.58 -8.72 12.21
CA ASP A 65 21.43 -8.82 10.77
C ASP A 65 21.80 -7.53 10.04
N VAL A 66 22.97 -7.56 9.40
CA VAL A 66 23.47 -6.47 8.54
C VAL A 66 22.54 -6.15 7.37
N ASN A 67 21.66 -7.08 6.98
CA ASN A 67 20.69 -6.85 5.92
C ASN A 67 19.58 -5.89 6.33
N PHE A 68 19.35 -5.68 7.64
CA PHE A 68 18.42 -4.66 8.08
C PHE A 68 18.90 -3.25 7.68
N ALA A 69 20.17 -2.93 7.92
CA ALA A 69 20.75 -1.66 7.49
C ALA A 69 20.71 -1.50 5.95
N LYS A 70 20.94 -2.58 5.20
CA LYS A 70 20.79 -2.58 3.72
C LYS A 70 19.33 -2.34 3.31
N PHE A 71 18.38 -2.94 4.03
CA PHE A 71 16.95 -2.77 3.79
C PHE A 71 16.52 -1.32 4.02
N LEU A 72 16.93 -0.70 5.13
CA LEU A 72 16.64 0.70 5.41
C LEU A 72 17.23 1.63 4.34
N LYS A 73 18.48 1.37 3.93
CA LYS A 73 19.15 2.12 2.86
C LYS A 73 18.38 2.01 1.52
N LYS A 74 17.99 0.80 1.13
CA LYS A 74 17.24 0.54 -0.11
C LYS A 74 15.85 1.16 -0.12
N ASN A 75 15.22 1.27 1.06
CA ASN A 75 13.84 1.74 1.22
C ASN A 75 13.75 3.15 1.82
N HIS A 76 14.81 3.95 1.69
CA HIS A 76 14.78 5.36 2.08
C HIS A 76 13.61 6.11 1.42
N ASN A 77 12.92 6.93 2.21
CA ASN A 77 11.70 7.69 1.87
C ASN A 77 10.48 6.84 1.52
N LYS A 78 10.52 5.52 1.71
CA LYS A 78 9.38 4.61 1.51
C LYS A 78 8.70 4.28 2.84
N ILE A 79 7.44 3.88 2.74
CA ILE A 79 6.73 3.20 3.82
C ILE A 79 7.15 1.74 3.79
N VAL A 80 7.43 1.18 4.96
CA VAL A 80 7.83 -0.21 5.16
C VAL A 80 7.04 -0.85 6.29
N GLN A 81 6.89 -2.17 6.25
CA GLN A 81 6.37 -2.97 7.35
C GLN A 81 7.53 -3.65 8.07
N LEU A 82 7.63 -3.49 9.39
CA LEU A 82 8.68 -4.11 10.19
C LEU A 82 8.08 -5.11 11.18
N ASP A 83 8.75 -6.26 11.33
CA ASP A 83 8.54 -7.27 12.36
C ASP A 83 9.92 -7.61 12.97
N LEU A 84 10.31 -6.87 13.99
CA LEU A 84 11.64 -6.90 14.56
C LEU A 84 11.63 -7.68 15.87
N LEU A 85 12.66 -8.49 16.06
CA LEU A 85 12.99 -9.09 17.35
C LEU A 85 14.21 -8.38 17.93
N ILE A 86 14.02 -7.68 19.03
CA ILE A 86 15.08 -7.11 19.86
C ILE A 86 15.41 -8.17 20.93
N GLN A 87 16.69 -8.48 21.14
CA GLN A 87 17.09 -9.59 22.04
C GLN A 87 17.90 -9.15 23.25
N ASP A 88 18.46 -7.94 23.22
CA ASP A 88 19.25 -7.41 24.32
C ASP A 88 18.31 -6.68 25.29
N PRO A 89 18.25 -7.08 26.56
CA PRO A 89 17.40 -6.42 27.56
C PRO A 89 17.67 -4.91 27.66
N ASN A 90 18.93 -4.49 27.49
CA ASN A 90 19.25 -3.06 27.55
C ASN A 90 18.59 -2.30 26.40
N ASP A 91 18.53 -2.90 25.21
CA ASP A 91 17.88 -2.27 24.05
C ASP A 91 16.36 -2.12 24.30
N PHE A 92 15.74 -2.94 25.17
CA PHE A 92 14.34 -2.75 25.57
C PHE A 92 14.14 -1.46 26.35
N ASP A 93 15.04 -1.15 27.29
CA ASP A 93 14.96 0.07 28.07
C ASP A 93 15.19 1.31 27.19
N PHE A 94 16.15 1.25 26.26
CA PHE A 94 16.38 2.33 25.28
C PHE A 94 15.16 2.59 24.39
N ILE A 95 14.43 1.53 24.00
CA ILE A 95 13.20 1.65 23.21
C ILE A 95 12.01 2.08 24.08
N THR A 96 11.92 1.63 25.33
CA THR A 96 10.72 1.86 26.15
C THR A 96 10.76 3.24 26.82
N TYR A 97 11.91 3.60 27.39
CA TYR A 97 12.06 4.76 28.26
C TYR A 97 12.97 5.84 27.70
N GLY A 98 13.13 5.93 26.37
CA GLY A 98 13.95 6.96 25.72
C GLY A 98 13.85 8.29 26.48
N TYR A 99 15.00 8.91 26.79
CA TYR A 99 15.10 10.04 27.73
C TYR A 99 13.94 11.03 27.52
N ARG A 100 13.36 11.60 28.59
CA ARG A 100 12.27 12.58 28.46
C ARG A 100 12.64 13.62 27.38
N SER A 101 11.81 13.72 26.33
CA SER A 101 12.00 14.54 25.11
C SER A 101 12.86 13.95 23.98
N VAL A 102 13.27 12.69 24.09
CA VAL A 102 14.00 11.93 23.08
C VAL A 102 13.18 10.70 22.72
N SER A 103 12.86 10.56 21.44
CA SER A 103 12.15 9.42 20.90
C SER A 103 13.02 8.16 20.97
N PRO A 104 12.40 6.99 21.08
CA PRO A 104 13.09 5.75 21.40
C PRO A 104 14.06 5.27 20.33
N THR A 105 15.16 4.63 20.73
CA THR A 105 16.27 4.26 19.82
C THR A 105 16.79 2.86 20.06
N PHE A 106 17.40 2.27 19.02
CA PHE A 106 18.14 1.02 19.15
C PHE A 106 19.25 0.89 18.11
N ASN A 107 20.23 0.04 18.44
CA ASN A 107 21.40 -0.21 17.62
C ASN A 107 21.10 -1.21 16.48
N ILE A 108 21.75 -1.01 15.34
CA ILE A 108 21.67 -1.91 14.18
C ILE A 108 23.06 -2.50 13.88
N ALA A 109 23.07 -3.73 13.36
CA ALA A 109 24.28 -4.40 12.92
C ALA A 109 25.09 -3.53 11.93
N PRO A 110 26.41 -3.37 12.14
CA PRO A 110 27.24 -2.53 11.27
C PRO A 110 27.44 -3.15 9.89
N ILE A 111 27.65 -2.30 8.87
CA ILE A 111 28.10 -2.74 7.54
C ILE A 111 29.55 -2.32 7.37
N GLY A 112 30.47 -3.29 7.47
CA GLY A 112 31.91 -3.02 7.51
C GLY A 112 32.25 -2.18 8.73
N LYS A 113 32.89 -1.01 8.52
CA LYS A 113 33.24 -0.07 9.59
C LYS A 113 32.12 0.92 9.95
N VAL A 114 31.00 0.91 9.24
CA VAL A 114 29.91 1.88 9.43
C VAL A 114 28.90 1.34 10.44
N LYS A 115 28.70 2.07 11.55
CA LYS A 115 27.66 1.80 12.55
C LYS A 115 26.33 2.43 12.13
N TYR A 116 25.22 1.87 12.62
CA TYR A 116 23.87 2.30 12.29
C TYR A 116 22.98 2.32 13.53
N ASP A 117 22.16 3.36 13.63
CA ASP A 117 21.17 3.53 14.70
C ASP A 117 19.78 3.77 14.07
N ALA A 118 18.73 3.25 14.69
CA ALA A 118 17.34 3.56 14.36
C ALA A 118 16.68 4.34 15.49
N TYR A 119 15.97 5.39 15.11
CA TYR A 119 15.20 6.27 15.96
C TYR A 119 13.72 6.14 15.60
N ILE A 120 12.87 5.74 16.53
CA ILE A 120 11.44 5.58 16.29
C ILE A 120 10.75 6.88 16.66
N GLU A 121 10.17 7.56 15.67
CA GLU A 121 9.50 8.85 15.87
C GLU A 121 7.99 8.63 16.07
N CYS A 122 7.53 8.91 17.29
CA CYS A 122 6.12 8.80 17.70
C CYS A 122 5.40 10.15 17.75
N ASP A 123 6.11 11.27 17.55
CA ASP A 123 5.67 12.61 17.97
C ASP A 123 4.40 13.13 17.27
N LYS A 124 4.00 12.52 16.15
CA LYS A 124 2.76 12.85 15.43
C LYS A 124 1.55 12.03 15.91
N ILE A 125 1.74 11.17 16.89
CA ILE A 125 0.71 10.27 17.43
C ILE A 125 0.38 10.75 18.83
N ASN A 126 -0.86 11.20 19.01
CA ASN A 126 -1.34 11.65 20.31
C ASN A 126 -1.95 10.46 21.05
N ASN A 127 -1.17 9.82 21.92
CA ASN A 127 -1.67 8.84 22.88
C ASN A 127 -1.54 9.40 24.31
N PRO A 128 -2.63 9.96 24.88
CA PRO A 128 -2.58 10.57 26.21
C PRO A 128 -2.39 9.56 27.35
N ASN A 129 -2.64 8.27 27.08
CA ASN A 129 -2.52 7.19 28.07
C ASN A 129 -1.18 6.44 27.95
N ALA A 130 -0.22 6.96 27.18
CA ALA A 130 1.07 6.33 27.02
C ALA A 130 1.88 6.38 28.33
N GLU A 131 2.20 5.21 28.88
CA GLU A 131 3.05 5.09 30.07
C GLU A 131 4.54 5.19 29.72
N THR A 132 4.89 4.77 28.50
CA THR A 132 6.27 4.76 27.99
C THR A 132 6.40 5.61 26.71
N THR A 133 7.62 5.93 26.28
CA THR A 133 7.80 6.73 25.05
C THR A 133 7.42 5.96 23.80
N ILE A 134 7.59 4.64 23.78
CA ILE A 134 7.13 3.78 22.68
C ILE A 134 5.61 3.60 22.67
N ASP A 135 4.95 3.62 23.82
CA ASP A 135 3.47 3.57 23.87
C ASP A 135 2.82 4.79 23.21
N LYS A 136 3.55 5.91 23.08
CA LYS A 136 3.09 7.05 22.28
C LYS A 136 2.86 6.67 20.82
N CYS A 137 3.58 5.67 20.31
CA CYS A 137 3.39 5.18 18.96
C CYS A 137 2.16 4.27 18.79
N ALA A 138 1.47 3.88 19.86
CA ALA A 138 0.26 3.09 19.77
C ALA A 138 -0.90 3.90 19.13
N PRO A 139 -1.76 3.29 18.30
CA PRO A 139 -1.80 1.86 17.97
C PRO A 139 -0.96 1.46 16.74
N TYR A 140 -0.16 2.35 16.16
CA TYR A 140 0.53 2.09 14.88
C TYR A 140 1.78 1.23 15.04
N VAL A 141 2.36 1.22 16.24
CA VAL A 141 3.45 0.34 16.62
C VAL A 141 2.99 -0.49 17.81
N GLN A 142 3.27 -1.79 17.76
CA GLN A 142 3.06 -2.72 18.84
C GLN A 142 4.42 -3.16 19.35
N TRP A 143 4.62 -3.04 20.66
CA TRP A 143 5.83 -3.43 21.35
C TRP A 143 5.48 -4.41 22.47
N ASN A 144 6.13 -5.57 22.47
CA ASN A 144 6.02 -6.54 23.55
C ASN A 144 7.40 -6.67 24.21
N THR A 145 7.54 -6.09 25.40
CA THR A 145 8.79 -6.07 26.19
C THR A 145 9.21 -7.46 26.65
N GLU A 146 8.26 -8.34 26.95
CA GLU A 146 8.55 -9.70 27.44
C GLU A 146 9.23 -10.56 26.38
N THR A 147 8.79 -10.42 25.13
CA THR A 147 9.28 -11.21 23.99
C THR A 147 10.30 -10.45 23.14
N GLY A 148 10.40 -9.13 23.32
CA GLY A 148 11.23 -8.25 22.50
C GLY A 148 10.70 -8.01 21.09
N HIS A 149 9.42 -8.29 20.82
CA HIS A 149 8.83 -8.13 19.49
C HIS A 149 8.30 -6.71 19.26
N LEU A 150 8.82 -6.05 18.22
CA LEU A 150 8.35 -4.75 17.73
C LEU A 150 7.77 -4.90 16.32
N THR A 151 6.50 -4.56 16.15
CA THR A 151 5.84 -4.60 14.84
C THR A 151 5.16 -3.26 14.52
N GLY A 152 5.17 -2.87 13.25
CA GLY A 152 4.50 -1.64 12.83
C GLY A 152 4.83 -1.23 11.40
N LYS A 153 4.13 -0.19 10.92
CA LYS A 153 4.46 0.47 9.66
C LYS A 153 5.24 1.75 9.92
N PHE A 154 6.29 1.97 9.13
CA PHE A 154 7.19 3.09 9.29
C PHE A 154 7.52 3.76 7.97
N LYS A 155 7.59 5.09 7.96
CA LYS A 155 8.29 5.83 6.91
C LYS A 155 9.78 5.89 7.28
N VAL A 156 10.64 5.37 6.41
CA VAL A 156 12.10 5.37 6.64
C VAL A 156 12.70 6.67 6.15
N LEU A 157 13.34 7.43 7.03
CA LEU A 157 14.08 8.65 6.69
C LEU A 157 15.55 8.51 7.11
N SER A 158 16.49 8.84 6.23
CA SER A 158 17.91 8.90 6.54
C SER A 158 18.24 10.30 7.04
N LYS A 159 18.97 10.40 8.15
CA LYS A 159 19.44 11.67 8.73
C LYS A 159 20.95 11.90 8.53
N GLY A 160 21.61 11.02 7.78
CA GLY A 160 23.07 11.06 7.64
C GLY A 160 23.78 10.52 8.89
N LYS A 161 24.99 11.00 9.17
CA LYS A 161 25.75 10.59 10.36
C LYS A 161 25.33 11.41 11.58
N ASN A 162 25.12 10.76 12.72
CA ASN A 162 24.94 11.44 14.00
C ASN A 162 26.29 11.97 14.55
N GLY A 163 26.26 12.69 15.67
CA GLY A 163 27.46 13.25 16.32
C GLY A 163 28.51 12.21 16.73
N MET A 164 28.16 10.92 16.76
CA MET A 164 29.07 9.80 17.05
C MET A 164 29.58 9.08 15.78
N GLY A 165 29.19 9.55 14.60
CA GLY A 165 29.59 9.00 13.30
C GLY A 165 28.76 7.81 12.81
N SER A 166 27.76 7.36 13.56
CA SER A 166 26.82 6.31 13.12
C SER A 166 25.82 6.87 12.11
N MET A 167 25.50 6.09 11.08
CA MET A 167 24.42 6.43 10.15
C MET A 167 23.06 6.27 10.85
N LEU A 168 22.27 7.34 10.85
CA LEU A 168 21.02 7.44 11.59
C LEU A 168 19.82 7.33 10.65
N TYR A 169 18.90 6.42 10.99
CA TYR A 169 17.59 6.32 10.35
C TYR A 169 16.47 6.69 11.33
N TYR A 170 15.53 7.51 10.88
CA TYR A 170 14.27 7.75 11.57
C TYR A 170 13.21 6.80 10.98
N LEU A 171 12.53 6.11 11.87
CA LEU A 171 11.39 5.24 11.61
C LEU A 171 10.16 5.98 12.10
N VAL A 172 9.53 6.75 11.22
CA VAL A 172 8.34 7.53 11.59
C VAL A 172 7.12 6.62 11.53
N ALA A 173 6.49 6.36 12.66
CA ALA A 173 5.32 5.49 12.74
C ALA A 173 4.16 6.04 11.90
N THR A 174 3.51 5.17 11.11
CA THR A 174 2.40 5.53 10.22
C THR A 174 1.23 4.55 10.33
N LYS A 175 0.01 5.03 10.06
CA LYS A 175 -1.19 4.22 9.85
C LYS A 175 -1.00 3.21 8.70
#